data_AF-A0A1Q7LXK7-F1
#
_entry.id   AF-A0A1Q7LXK7-F1
#
_cell.length_a   1.000
_cell.length_b   1.000
_cell.length_c   1.000
_cell.angle_alpha   90.00
_cell.angle_beta   90.00
_cell.angle_gamma   90.00
#
_symmetry.space_group_name_H-M   'P 1'
#
loop_
_entity.id
_entity.type
_entity.pdbx_description
1 polymer ?
#
loop_
_entity_poly.entity_id
_entity_poly.type
_entity_poly.pdbx_seq_one_letter_code
_entity_poly.pdbx_strand_id
1 'polypeptide(L)'
;MKIRLYSILILFVLVISGLVIGLRGTLPQSGAVQLDALHSIASIQGTSRGNLIWADNFTGNMWQLSAPSSTVANLDANHLLSLSITFSKQDVVQAVSISRNVNFSLDENPIVIVGMSVSGGVHYGIRFTGTTPSGATFDAWREGSRLQHRPGLGTIENVTANLVAETYLANNQLPLPGSKITRLWFYVEATIGTSGDFSLQATSLQAFELKQTTTSSTEISGTFSGIVINLGLPSLSQSIFQAYASYDIRGTSDLRYTPFLVSGTSVLAQGYTYTQNAFTSHQVAVLLPQRVTGFPSILPNANFSSIIISADAGSITHFKIEDLTFKLTSTSDLGTGSVDSNTAQLFMASYLVFLFVTPVAAVILFVKVFKNEN
;
A
#
# COMPACT_ATOMS: atom_id res chain seq x y z
N MET A 1 68.63 4.42 -17.88
CA MET A 1 67.46 3.55 -17.62
C MET A 1 66.24 4.24 -16.96
N LYS A 2 66.30 5.54 -16.62
CA LYS A 2 65.17 6.28 -15.98
C LYS A 2 64.03 6.64 -16.96
N ILE A 3 64.35 6.99 -18.21
CA ILE A 3 63.37 7.42 -19.23
C ILE A 3 62.40 6.31 -19.63
N ARG A 4 62.88 5.05 -19.75
CA ARG A 4 62.03 3.90 -20.13
C ARG A 4 60.92 3.59 -19.13
N LEU A 5 61.16 3.79 -17.83
CA LEU A 5 60.17 3.50 -16.79
C LEU A 5 59.02 4.52 -16.78
N TYR A 6 59.34 5.80 -16.93
CA TYR A 6 58.33 6.87 -17.03
C TYR A 6 57.47 6.74 -18.29
N SER A 7 58.08 6.36 -19.43
CA SER A 7 57.33 6.08 -20.66
C SER A 7 56.38 4.91 -20.50
N ILE A 8 56.77 3.84 -19.79
CA ILE A 8 55.91 2.69 -19.50
C ILE A 8 54.76 3.09 -18.57
N LEU A 9 55.02 3.95 -17.57
CA LEU A 9 53.99 4.42 -16.64
C LEU A 9 52.96 5.31 -17.34
N ILE A 10 53.40 6.23 -18.20
CA ILE A 10 52.53 7.09 -18.99
C ILE A 10 51.68 6.25 -19.95
N LEU A 11 52.27 5.25 -20.61
CA LEU A 11 51.54 4.32 -21.47
C LEU A 11 50.47 3.55 -20.67
N PHE A 12 50.78 3.12 -19.46
CA PHE A 12 49.85 2.39 -18.58
C PHE A 12 48.67 3.26 -18.14
N VAL A 13 48.94 4.51 -17.74
CA VAL A 13 47.89 5.49 -17.39
C VAL A 13 47.02 5.83 -18.60
N LEU A 14 47.60 5.98 -19.79
CA LEU A 14 46.85 6.22 -21.03
C LEU A 14 45.96 5.03 -21.42
N VAL A 15 46.46 3.80 -21.28
CA VAL A 15 45.67 2.58 -21.57
C VAL A 15 44.52 2.42 -20.58
N ILE A 16 44.75 2.66 -19.29
CA ILE A 16 43.68 2.61 -18.27
C ILE A 16 42.66 3.73 -18.52
N SER A 17 43.11 4.95 -18.79
CA SER A 17 42.21 6.08 -19.08
C SER A 17 41.39 5.84 -20.34
N GLY A 18 42.00 5.28 -21.39
CA GLY A 18 41.33 4.89 -22.63
C GLY A 18 40.29 3.80 -22.41
N LEU A 19 40.58 2.79 -21.58
CA LEU A 19 39.62 1.75 -21.19
C LEU A 19 38.45 2.32 -20.37
N VAL A 20 38.73 3.21 -19.40
CA VAL A 20 37.69 3.85 -18.57
C VAL A 20 36.78 4.77 -19.39
N ILE A 21 37.34 5.52 -20.34
CA ILE A 21 36.58 6.40 -21.23
C ILE A 21 35.80 5.58 -22.27
N GLY A 22 36.39 4.52 -22.83
CA GLY A 22 35.72 3.60 -23.74
C GLY A 22 34.54 2.86 -23.09
N LEU A 23 34.68 2.46 -21.83
CA LEU A 23 33.62 1.78 -21.05
C LEU A 23 32.48 2.71 -20.64
N ARG A 24 32.72 4.03 -20.49
CA ARG A 24 31.63 5.01 -20.30
C ARG A 24 30.72 5.14 -21.52
N GLY A 25 31.21 4.81 -22.72
CA GLY A 25 30.48 4.94 -23.98
C GLY A 25 29.68 3.71 -24.41
N THR A 26 29.89 2.54 -23.80
CA THR A 26 29.29 1.26 -24.24
C THR A 26 28.21 0.71 -23.32
N LEU A 27 27.96 1.33 -22.17
CA LEU A 27 26.79 1.02 -21.35
C LEU A 27 25.64 1.93 -21.79
N PRO A 28 24.60 1.41 -22.45
CA PRO A 28 23.39 2.19 -22.68
C PRO A 28 22.77 2.52 -21.30
N GLN A 29 23.04 3.71 -20.76
CA GLN A 29 22.30 4.29 -19.63
C GLN A 29 20.89 4.75 -20.05
N SER A 30 20.27 4.15 -21.06
CA SER A 30 18.92 4.56 -21.51
C SER A 30 17.79 3.99 -20.64
N GLY A 31 18.12 3.32 -19.54
CA GLY A 31 17.19 2.47 -18.81
C GLY A 31 16.51 3.09 -17.60
N ALA A 32 17.09 4.09 -16.94
CA ALA A 32 16.57 4.63 -15.67
C ALA A 32 16.46 6.16 -15.72
N VAL A 33 15.23 6.67 -15.54
CA VAL A 33 14.93 8.10 -15.51
C VAL A 33 14.54 8.50 -14.10
N GLN A 34 15.15 9.55 -13.58
CA GLN A 34 14.70 10.19 -12.34
C GLN A 34 13.81 11.39 -12.70
N LEU A 35 12.60 11.42 -12.13
CA LEU A 35 11.64 12.49 -12.30
C LEU A 35 11.39 13.15 -10.95
N ASP A 36 11.68 14.45 -10.86
CA ASP A 36 11.17 15.29 -9.78
C ASP A 36 9.69 15.58 -10.06
N ALA A 37 8.83 15.06 -9.19
CA ALA A 37 7.39 15.12 -9.30
C ALA A 37 6.76 16.12 -8.32
N LEU A 38 7.55 16.85 -7.51
CA LEU A 38 7.02 17.83 -6.56
C LEU A 38 6.26 18.95 -7.29
N HIS A 39 6.83 19.46 -8.39
CA HIS A 39 6.19 20.47 -9.23
C HIS A 39 5.01 19.93 -10.06
N SER A 40 4.80 18.62 -10.04
CA SER A 40 3.68 17.99 -10.74
C SER A 40 2.47 17.75 -9.85
N ILE A 41 2.49 18.20 -8.60
CA ILE A 41 1.35 18.10 -7.70
C ILE A 41 0.24 19.04 -8.19
N ALA A 42 -0.91 18.46 -8.53
CA ALA A 42 -2.09 19.19 -8.96
C ALA A 42 -2.96 19.62 -7.78
N SER A 43 -3.08 18.78 -6.75
CA SER A 43 -3.81 19.10 -5.52
C SER A 43 -3.45 18.15 -4.39
N ILE A 44 -3.69 18.60 -3.16
CA ILE A 44 -3.68 17.75 -1.97
C ILE A 44 -5.10 17.73 -1.39
N GLN A 45 -5.57 16.54 -1.04
CA GLN A 45 -6.89 16.31 -0.48
C GLN A 45 -6.77 15.60 0.86
N GLY A 46 -7.30 16.21 1.91
CA GLY A 46 -7.51 15.57 3.20
C GLY A 46 -8.87 14.90 3.22
N THR A 47 -8.90 13.62 3.54
CA THR A 47 -10.13 12.82 3.64
C THR A 47 -10.51 12.61 5.09
N SER A 48 -11.79 12.75 5.40
CA SER A 48 -12.33 12.66 6.76
C SER A 48 -13.74 12.09 6.73
N ARG A 49 -14.25 11.71 7.90
CA ARG A 49 -15.66 11.34 8.06
C ARG A 49 -16.52 12.59 7.94
N GLY A 50 -17.48 12.59 7.03
CA GLY A 50 -18.49 13.65 6.94
C GLY A 50 -19.70 13.35 7.82
N ASN A 51 -20.87 13.77 7.38
CA ASN A 51 -22.14 13.52 8.04
C ASN A 51 -22.46 12.03 8.14
N LEU A 52 -23.14 11.65 9.22
CA LEU A 52 -23.74 10.34 9.38
C LEU A 52 -24.89 10.20 8.39
N ILE A 53 -24.77 9.25 7.45
CA ILE A 53 -25.81 8.98 6.45
C ILE A 53 -26.73 7.84 6.90
N TRP A 54 -26.23 6.92 7.73
CA TRP A 54 -27.01 5.82 8.26
C TRP A 54 -26.38 5.22 9.53
N ALA A 55 -27.22 4.74 10.45
CA ALA A 55 -26.80 3.95 11.60
C ALA A 55 -27.80 2.84 11.88
N ASP A 56 -27.28 1.70 12.33
CA ASP A 56 -28.09 0.60 12.82
C ASP A 56 -28.40 0.74 14.31
N ASN A 57 -29.64 0.47 14.70
CA ASN A 57 -30.06 0.38 16.10
C ASN A 57 -30.19 -1.07 16.59
N PHE A 58 -29.82 -2.03 15.75
CA PHE A 58 -29.89 -3.47 15.94
C PHE A 58 -31.28 -3.97 16.38
N THR A 59 -32.31 -3.63 15.60
CA THR A 59 -33.65 -4.21 15.81
C THR A 59 -33.72 -5.64 15.24
N GLY A 60 -34.14 -6.62 16.06
CA GLY A 60 -34.11 -8.04 15.74
C GLY A 60 -34.80 -8.48 14.45
N ASN A 61 -35.91 -7.84 14.06
CA ASN A 61 -36.67 -8.21 12.86
C ASN A 61 -36.01 -7.81 11.53
N MET A 62 -34.91 -7.05 11.56
CA MET A 62 -34.21 -6.60 10.35
C MET A 62 -33.02 -7.49 9.96
N TRP A 63 -32.62 -8.42 10.84
CA TRP A 63 -31.50 -9.31 10.63
C TRP A 63 -31.97 -10.73 10.33
N GLN A 64 -31.33 -11.37 9.35
CA GLN A 64 -31.62 -12.73 8.93
C GLN A 64 -30.42 -13.63 9.24
N LEU A 65 -30.65 -14.67 10.03
CA LEU A 65 -29.65 -15.70 10.34
C LEU A 65 -29.66 -16.81 9.28
N SER A 66 -28.48 -17.22 8.85
CA SER A 66 -28.25 -18.39 7.99
C SER A 66 -27.12 -19.23 8.59
N ALA A 67 -27.44 -20.48 8.94
CA ALA A 67 -26.51 -21.42 9.56
C ALA A 67 -26.65 -22.81 8.90
N PRO A 68 -25.55 -23.56 8.76
CA PRO A 68 -25.59 -24.98 8.40
C PRO A 68 -26.39 -25.77 9.44
N SER A 69 -27.06 -26.84 9.01
CA SER A 69 -27.84 -27.70 9.91
C SER A 69 -27.02 -28.36 11.03
N SER A 70 -25.70 -28.49 10.85
CA SER A 70 -24.76 -29.02 11.84
C SER A 70 -24.32 -28.01 12.91
N THR A 71 -24.78 -26.75 12.82
CA THR A 71 -24.37 -25.66 13.72
C THR A 71 -25.58 -25.11 14.46
N VAL A 72 -25.48 -25.02 15.79
CA VAL A 72 -26.49 -24.31 16.58
C VAL A 72 -26.11 -22.84 16.60
N ALA A 73 -27.01 -21.97 16.15
CA ALA A 73 -26.79 -20.53 16.15
C ALA A 73 -28.04 -19.80 16.64
N ASN A 74 -27.85 -18.84 17.53
CA ASN A 74 -28.91 -17.99 18.06
C ASN A 74 -28.52 -16.53 17.82
N LEU A 75 -29.44 -15.78 17.22
CA LEU A 75 -29.29 -14.36 16.97
C LEU A 75 -30.21 -13.57 17.88
N ASP A 76 -29.65 -12.64 18.63
CA ASP A 76 -30.37 -11.60 19.36
C ASP A 76 -29.98 -10.23 18.80
N ALA A 77 -30.96 -9.37 18.61
CA ALA A 77 -30.72 -7.99 18.21
C ALA A 77 -31.67 -7.06 18.97
N ASN A 78 -31.13 -6.46 20.02
CA ASN A 78 -31.83 -5.52 20.88
C ASN A 78 -30.85 -4.44 21.35
N HIS A 79 -30.66 -3.38 20.55
CA HIS A 79 -29.64 -2.34 20.75
C HIS A 79 -28.17 -2.79 20.67
N LEU A 80 -27.95 -4.11 20.60
CA LEU A 80 -26.72 -4.81 20.35
C LEU A 80 -27.04 -5.97 19.44
N LEU A 81 -26.24 -6.22 18.41
CA LEU A 81 -26.34 -7.44 17.61
C LEU A 81 -25.46 -8.51 18.24
N SER A 82 -26.05 -9.58 18.75
CA SER A 82 -25.36 -10.68 19.42
C SER A 82 -25.67 -12.01 18.74
N LEU A 83 -24.65 -12.65 18.21
CA LEU A 83 -24.72 -13.97 17.60
C LEU A 83 -23.97 -14.96 18.48
N SER A 84 -24.68 -15.94 19.03
CA SER A 84 -24.10 -17.07 19.76
C SER A 84 -24.09 -18.30 18.87
N ILE A 85 -22.96 -19.00 18.79
CA ILE A 85 -22.73 -20.11 17.85
C ILE A 85 -22.08 -21.27 18.59
N THR A 86 -22.55 -22.48 18.37
CA THR A 86 -21.88 -23.71 18.78
C THR A 86 -21.48 -24.50 17.53
N PHE A 87 -20.17 -24.52 17.25
CA PHE A 87 -19.62 -25.35 16.18
C PHE A 87 -19.33 -26.76 16.72
N SER A 88 -19.92 -27.77 16.09
CA SER A 88 -19.51 -29.17 16.26
C SER A 88 -18.20 -29.43 15.54
N LYS A 89 -17.36 -30.35 16.01
CA LYS A 89 -16.16 -30.75 15.26
C LYS A 89 -16.55 -31.36 13.91
N GLN A 90 -16.05 -30.79 12.80
CA GLN A 90 -16.27 -31.27 11.44
C GLN A 90 -14.96 -31.34 10.64
N ASP A 91 -14.94 -32.19 9.62
CA ASP A 91 -13.81 -32.33 8.68
C ASP A 91 -13.87 -31.31 7.52
N VAL A 92 -14.82 -30.37 7.58
CA VAL A 92 -15.03 -29.29 6.60
C VAL A 92 -15.12 -27.94 7.31
N VAL A 93 -14.86 -26.86 6.58
CA VAL A 93 -15.08 -25.50 7.08
C VAL A 93 -16.57 -25.27 7.32
N GLN A 94 -16.90 -24.62 8.43
CA GLN A 94 -18.26 -24.22 8.76
C GLN A 94 -18.33 -22.70 8.88
N ALA A 95 -19.46 -22.11 8.48
CA ALA A 95 -19.68 -20.69 8.64
C ALA A 95 -21.15 -20.42 8.97
N VAL A 96 -21.38 -19.45 9.87
CA VAL A 96 -22.69 -18.89 10.16
C VAL A 96 -22.67 -17.44 9.70
N SER A 97 -23.74 -17.01 9.04
CA SER A 97 -23.86 -15.64 8.57
C SER A 97 -25.15 -15.00 9.06
N ILE A 98 -25.07 -13.71 9.32
CA ILE A 98 -26.20 -12.85 9.59
C ILE A 98 -26.21 -11.73 8.58
N SER A 99 -27.38 -11.35 8.09
CA SER A 99 -27.49 -10.40 7.00
C SER A 99 -28.64 -9.44 7.17
N ARG A 100 -28.50 -8.26 6.57
CA ARG A 100 -29.50 -7.21 6.61
C ARG A 100 -29.52 -6.44 5.29
N ASN A 101 -30.72 -6.04 4.88
CA ASN A 101 -30.89 -5.12 3.77
C ASN A 101 -30.53 -3.69 4.20
N VAL A 102 -29.76 -3.01 3.36
CA VAL A 102 -29.31 -1.63 3.54
C VAL A 102 -29.55 -0.85 2.24
N ASN A 103 -29.31 0.46 2.25
CA ASN A 103 -29.48 1.29 1.06
C ASN A 103 -28.44 2.42 1.07
N PHE A 104 -27.17 2.06 0.94
CA PHE A 104 -26.08 3.04 0.90
C PHE A 104 -25.85 3.46 -0.53
N SER A 105 -26.06 4.74 -0.85
CA SER A 105 -25.72 5.27 -2.16
C SER A 105 -24.21 5.28 -2.31
N LEU A 106 -23.68 4.73 -3.41
CA LEU A 106 -22.24 4.83 -3.71
C LEU A 106 -21.85 6.21 -4.22
N ASP A 107 -22.83 7.05 -4.59
CA ASP A 107 -22.59 8.45 -4.98
C ASP A 107 -22.13 9.30 -3.78
N GLU A 108 -22.48 8.89 -2.56
CA GLU A 108 -22.06 9.55 -1.29
C GLU A 108 -20.68 9.08 -0.82
N ASN A 109 -20.04 8.16 -1.55
CA ASN A 109 -18.77 7.52 -1.22
C ASN A 109 -18.72 7.03 0.25
N PRO A 110 -19.61 6.09 0.63
CA PRO A 110 -19.88 5.80 2.03
C PRO A 110 -18.70 5.07 2.69
N ILE A 111 -18.31 5.56 3.87
CA ILE A 111 -17.40 4.90 4.79
C ILE A 111 -18.21 4.21 5.88
N VAL A 112 -18.16 2.88 5.91
CA VAL A 112 -18.80 2.06 6.94
C VAL A 112 -17.83 1.78 8.06
N ILE A 113 -18.29 1.94 9.31
CA ILE A 113 -17.54 1.63 10.52
C ILE A 113 -18.37 0.69 11.36
N VAL A 114 -17.76 -0.42 11.77
CA VAL A 114 -18.38 -1.45 12.60
C VAL A 114 -17.52 -1.67 13.83
N GLY A 115 -18.12 -1.49 15.01
CA GLY A 115 -17.53 -1.90 16.28
C GLY A 115 -17.92 -3.35 16.55
N MET A 116 -16.95 -4.26 16.54
CA MET A 116 -17.18 -5.69 16.65
C MET A 116 -16.29 -6.34 17.69
N SER A 117 -16.80 -7.36 18.38
CA SER A 117 -16.05 -8.28 19.22
C SER A 117 -16.40 -9.71 18.81
N VAL A 118 -15.38 -10.52 18.51
CA VAL A 118 -15.57 -11.92 18.11
C VAL A 118 -14.66 -12.81 18.97
N SER A 119 -15.21 -13.93 19.46
CA SER A 119 -14.48 -14.90 20.27
C SER A 119 -13.18 -15.38 19.62
N GLY A 120 -12.16 -15.66 20.43
CA GLY A 120 -10.91 -16.26 19.96
C GLY A 120 -11.11 -17.68 19.42
N GLY A 121 -10.28 -18.08 18.46
CA GLY A 121 -10.28 -19.44 17.88
C GLY A 121 -11.18 -19.63 16.65
N VAL A 122 -11.91 -18.60 16.24
CA VAL A 122 -12.68 -18.53 14.98
C VAL A 122 -12.23 -17.32 14.16
N HIS A 123 -12.62 -17.30 12.89
CA HIS A 123 -12.45 -16.13 12.03
C HIS A 123 -13.80 -15.49 11.72
N TYR A 124 -13.79 -14.26 11.25
CA TYR A 124 -15.00 -13.54 10.88
C TYR A 124 -14.75 -12.62 9.69
N GLY A 125 -15.83 -12.15 9.09
CA GLY A 125 -15.72 -11.13 8.06
C GLY A 125 -17.01 -10.39 7.79
N ILE A 126 -16.88 -9.37 6.94
CA ILE A 126 -17.93 -8.45 6.55
C ILE A 126 -18.03 -8.44 5.04
N ARG A 127 -19.21 -8.72 4.48
CA ARG A 127 -19.46 -8.65 3.04
C ARG A 127 -20.52 -7.60 2.74
N PHE A 128 -20.38 -6.96 1.60
CA PHE A 128 -21.33 -6.00 1.06
C PHE A 128 -21.66 -6.38 -0.37
N THR A 129 -22.92 -6.30 -0.77
CA THR A 129 -23.31 -6.40 -2.17
C THR A 129 -24.26 -5.28 -2.53
N GLY A 130 -24.28 -4.96 -3.80
CA GLY A 130 -25.04 -3.85 -4.33
C GLY A 130 -25.75 -4.17 -5.63
N THR A 131 -26.45 -3.16 -6.11
CA THR A 131 -27.11 -3.17 -7.41
C THR A 131 -26.77 -1.89 -8.17
N THR A 132 -26.50 -2.02 -9.46
CA THR A 132 -26.39 -0.89 -10.38
C THR A 132 -27.77 -0.24 -10.60
N PRO A 133 -27.86 0.94 -11.23
CA PRO A 133 -29.14 1.53 -11.63
C PRO A 133 -29.98 0.64 -12.55
N SER A 134 -29.33 -0.24 -13.33
CA SER A 134 -30.00 -1.21 -14.20
C SER A 134 -30.49 -2.47 -13.45
N GLY A 135 -30.25 -2.56 -12.14
CA GLY A 135 -30.63 -3.70 -11.30
C GLY A 135 -29.66 -4.88 -11.31
N ALA A 136 -28.53 -4.78 -12.02
CA ALA A 136 -27.51 -5.82 -12.02
C ALA A 136 -26.81 -5.87 -10.66
N THR A 137 -26.62 -7.06 -10.10
CA THR A 137 -25.95 -7.24 -8.80
C THR A 137 -24.44 -7.17 -8.94
N PHE A 138 -23.75 -6.65 -7.94
CA PHE A 138 -22.29 -6.67 -7.85
C PHE A 138 -21.83 -6.90 -6.40
N ASP A 139 -20.60 -7.40 -6.26
CA ASP A 139 -19.96 -7.58 -4.96
C ASP A 139 -19.14 -6.33 -4.59
N ALA A 140 -19.16 -5.96 -3.32
CA ALA A 140 -18.26 -4.97 -2.72
C ALA A 140 -17.42 -5.64 -1.64
N TRP A 141 -16.90 -6.82 -1.97
CA TRP A 141 -15.98 -7.63 -1.19
C TRP A 141 -15.22 -8.55 -2.14
N ARG A 142 -14.06 -9.05 -1.70
CA ARG A 142 -13.28 -10.05 -2.44
C ARG A 142 -12.45 -10.91 -1.49
N GLU A 143 -12.04 -12.06 -1.98
CA GLU A 143 -11.05 -12.87 -1.27
C GLU A 143 -9.72 -12.13 -1.10
N GLY A 144 -9.17 -12.20 0.11
CA GLY A 144 -7.99 -11.41 0.50
C GLY A 144 -8.26 -9.94 0.84
N SER A 145 -9.52 -9.49 0.86
CA SER A 145 -9.86 -8.18 1.45
C SER A 145 -9.57 -8.19 2.96
N ARG A 146 -9.20 -7.02 3.50
CA ARG A 146 -9.05 -6.82 4.96
C ARG A 146 -10.35 -7.08 5.72
N LEU A 147 -11.49 -7.13 5.03
CA LEU A 147 -12.79 -7.43 5.61
C LEU A 147 -13.09 -8.92 5.74
N GLN A 148 -12.28 -9.80 5.14
CA GLN A 148 -12.49 -11.25 5.16
C GLN A 148 -11.52 -11.94 6.12
N HIS A 149 -11.93 -13.10 6.64
CA HIS A 149 -11.08 -14.04 7.39
C HIS A 149 -10.28 -13.40 8.54
N ARG A 150 -10.86 -12.38 9.19
CA ARG A 150 -10.24 -11.68 10.31
C ARG A 150 -10.23 -12.61 11.52
N PRO A 151 -9.10 -12.76 12.23
CA PRO A 151 -9.07 -13.60 13.43
C PRO A 151 -9.91 -12.97 14.53
N GLY A 152 -10.77 -13.74 15.19
CA GLY A 152 -11.42 -13.32 16.41
C GLY A 152 -10.41 -13.20 17.54
N LEU A 153 -10.41 -12.06 18.24
CA LEU A 153 -9.43 -11.76 19.30
C LEU A 153 -10.04 -11.69 20.70
N GLY A 154 -11.36 -11.85 20.83
CA GLY A 154 -12.10 -11.69 22.09
C GLY A 154 -12.12 -10.26 22.64
N THR A 155 -11.72 -9.28 21.83
CA THR A 155 -11.68 -7.86 22.18
C THR A 155 -12.42 -7.04 21.12
N ILE A 156 -12.88 -5.84 21.51
CA ILE A 156 -13.57 -4.94 20.60
C ILE A 156 -12.56 -4.32 19.62
N GLU A 157 -12.89 -4.34 18.34
CA GLU A 157 -12.18 -3.63 17.29
C GLU A 157 -13.14 -2.82 16.39
N ASN A 158 -12.63 -1.73 15.82
CA ASN A 158 -13.35 -0.92 14.85
C ASN A 158 -12.87 -1.27 13.44
N VAL A 159 -13.72 -1.95 12.68
CA VAL A 159 -13.48 -2.26 11.27
C VAL A 159 -14.05 -1.14 10.42
N THR A 160 -13.22 -0.58 9.53
CA THR A 160 -13.61 0.51 8.62
C THR A 160 -13.48 0.07 7.16
N ALA A 161 -14.46 0.41 6.33
CA ALA A 161 -14.49 0.11 4.90
C ALA A 161 -14.97 1.31 4.09
N ASN A 162 -14.29 1.64 3.00
CA ASN A 162 -14.82 2.53 1.98
C ASN A 162 -15.50 1.68 0.90
N LEU A 163 -16.83 1.81 0.74
CA LEU A 163 -17.57 0.89 -0.12
C LEU A 163 -17.34 1.14 -1.62
N VAL A 164 -16.97 2.35 -2.03
CA VAL A 164 -16.56 2.63 -3.42
C VAL A 164 -15.24 1.91 -3.71
N ALA A 165 -14.30 1.96 -2.76
CA ALA A 165 -13.04 1.25 -2.87
C ALA A 165 -13.23 -0.27 -2.92
N GLU A 166 -14.01 -0.85 -2.00
CA GLU A 166 -14.26 -2.29 -2.00
C GLU A 166 -15.03 -2.75 -3.26
N THR A 167 -15.99 -1.95 -3.74
CA THR A 167 -16.67 -2.22 -5.02
C THR A 167 -15.68 -2.24 -6.17
N TYR A 168 -14.82 -1.23 -6.28
CA TYR A 168 -13.81 -1.18 -7.32
C TYR A 168 -12.89 -2.40 -7.26
N LEU A 169 -12.37 -2.73 -6.08
CA LEU A 169 -11.40 -3.81 -5.92
C LEU A 169 -12.01 -5.18 -6.21
N ALA A 170 -13.31 -5.36 -5.96
CA ALA A 170 -14.02 -6.58 -6.28
C ALA A 170 -14.30 -6.74 -7.80
N ASN A 171 -14.61 -5.64 -8.50
CA ASN A 171 -15.10 -5.69 -9.88
C ASN A 171 -14.12 -5.14 -10.93
N ASN A 172 -13.00 -4.58 -10.50
CA ASN A 172 -12.04 -3.84 -11.32
C ASN A 172 -12.66 -2.68 -12.12
N GLN A 173 -13.77 -2.11 -11.61
CA GLN A 173 -14.51 -1.01 -12.23
C GLN A 173 -15.10 -0.13 -11.15
N LEU A 174 -15.02 1.20 -11.34
CA LEU A 174 -15.68 2.13 -10.43
C LEU A 174 -17.21 1.93 -10.51
N PRO A 175 -17.93 2.10 -9.38
CA PRO A 175 -19.38 2.00 -9.40
C PRO A 175 -20.00 3.02 -10.35
N LEU A 176 -21.01 2.61 -11.10
CA LEU A 176 -21.78 3.50 -11.96
C LEU A 176 -22.56 4.50 -11.09
N PRO A 177 -22.75 5.76 -11.54
CA PRO A 177 -23.59 6.72 -10.83
C PRO A 177 -24.97 6.16 -10.52
N GLY A 178 -25.47 6.34 -9.30
CA GLY A 178 -26.73 5.79 -8.81
C GLY A 178 -26.66 4.31 -8.36
N SER A 179 -25.47 3.69 -8.39
CA SER A 179 -25.27 2.37 -7.77
C SER A 179 -25.38 2.46 -6.26
N LYS A 180 -25.83 1.36 -5.63
CA LYS A 180 -26.02 1.32 -4.17
C LYS A 180 -25.66 -0.03 -3.59
N ILE A 181 -25.16 -0.03 -2.36
CA ILE A 181 -25.07 -1.23 -1.53
C ILE A 181 -26.43 -1.53 -0.95
N THR A 182 -26.93 -2.74 -1.21
CA THR A 182 -28.29 -3.18 -0.88
C THR A 182 -28.31 -4.21 0.23
N ARG A 183 -27.18 -4.87 0.50
CA ARG A 183 -27.10 -5.90 1.52
C ARG A 183 -25.73 -5.95 2.20
N LEU A 184 -25.77 -6.21 3.49
CA LEU A 184 -24.62 -6.39 4.38
C LEU A 184 -24.70 -7.75 5.04
N TRP A 185 -23.56 -8.41 5.18
CA TRP A 185 -23.41 -9.66 5.94
C TRP A 185 -22.28 -9.54 6.93
N PHE A 186 -22.50 -10.11 8.11
CA PHE A 186 -21.43 -10.57 8.97
C PHE A 186 -21.40 -12.09 8.92
N TYR A 187 -20.21 -12.67 8.91
CA TYR A 187 -20.07 -14.11 9.05
C TYR A 187 -19.00 -14.45 10.08
N VAL A 188 -19.19 -15.57 10.75
CA VAL A 188 -18.20 -16.21 11.61
C VAL A 188 -17.94 -17.58 11.02
N GLU A 189 -16.68 -17.96 10.91
CA GLU A 189 -16.26 -19.23 10.34
C GLU A 189 -15.29 -19.96 11.27
N ALA A 190 -15.39 -21.28 11.20
CA ALA A 190 -14.58 -22.23 11.93
C ALA A 190 -13.78 -23.05 10.92
N THR A 191 -12.46 -23.11 11.12
CA THR A 191 -11.58 -23.98 10.34
C THR A 191 -11.84 -25.45 10.68
N ILE A 192 -11.39 -26.36 9.82
CA ILE A 192 -11.52 -27.82 10.00
C ILE A 192 -11.08 -28.22 11.41
N GLY A 193 -11.91 -29.03 12.09
CA GLY A 193 -11.62 -29.56 13.42
C GLY A 193 -11.89 -28.60 14.59
N THR A 194 -12.26 -27.35 14.33
CA THR A 194 -12.64 -26.38 15.38
C THR A 194 -13.99 -26.77 15.98
N SER A 195 -14.10 -26.71 17.31
CA SER A 195 -15.36 -27.00 18.01
C SER A 195 -15.47 -26.20 19.30
N GLY A 196 -16.69 -25.86 19.69
CA GLY A 196 -16.98 -25.13 20.92
C GLY A 196 -17.99 -24.02 20.71
N ASP A 197 -18.17 -23.23 21.77
CA ASP A 197 -19.07 -22.08 21.80
C ASP A 197 -18.30 -20.80 21.49
N PHE A 198 -18.82 -20.04 20.53
CA PHE A 198 -18.26 -18.80 20.03
C PHE A 198 -19.33 -17.74 19.93
N SER A 199 -18.90 -16.48 19.88
CA SER A 199 -19.81 -15.34 19.77
C SER A 199 -19.25 -14.27 18.85
N LEU A 200 -20.18 -13.53 18.23
CA LEU A 200 -19.94 -12.26 17.56
C LEU A 200 -20.90 -11.24 18.16
N GLN A 201 -20.37 -10.09 18.54
CA GLN A 201 -21.14 -8.95 18.98
C GLN A 201 -20.79 -7.73 18.14
N ALA A 202 -21.79 -7.04 17.59
CA ALA A 202 -21.60 -5.74 16.97
C ALA A 202 -22.28 -4.66 17.82
N THR A 203 -21.48 -3.74 18.36
CA THR A 203 -21.89 -2.67 19.29
C THR A 203 -22.24 -1.37 18.57
N SER A 204 -21.72 -1.18 17.36
CA SER A 204 -22.03 -0.02 16.53
C SER A 204 -21.88 -0.39 15.06
N LEU A 205 -22.79 0.09 14.23
CA LEU A 205 -22.71 -0.05 12.78
C LEU A 205 -23.21 1.26 12.17
N GLN A 206 -22.31 1.99 11.54
CA GLN A 206 -22.57 3.34 11.05
C GLN A 206 -21.96 3.51 9.66
N ALA A 207 -22.62 4.31 8.82
CA ALA A 207 -22.12 4.74 7.54
C ALA A 207 -22.06 6.28 7.52
N PHE A 208 -20.95 6.81 7.03
CA PHE A 208 -20.69 8.25 6.91
C PHE A 208 -20.38 8.57 5.46
N GLU A 209 -20.73 9.77 5.01
CA GLU A 209 -20.20 10.28 3.74
C GLU A 209 -18.68 10.51 3.84
N LEU A 210 -17.96 10.38 2.72
CA LEU A 210 -16.57 10.81 2.66
C LEU A 210 -16.51 12.33 2.48
N LYS A 211 -15.98 13.03 3.48
CA LYS A 211 -15.70 14.47 3.36
C LYS A 211 -14.27 14.68 2.87
N GLN A 212 -14.14 15.36 1.73
CA GLN A 212 -12.85 15.76 1.16
C GLN A 212 -12.62 17.26 1.34
N THR A 213 -11.43 17.61 1.82
CA THR A 213 -10.95 18.99 1.91
C THR A 213 -9.79 19.14 0.95
N THR A 214 -9.96 19.95 -0.10
CA THR A 214 -8.96 20.12 -1.16
C THR A 214 -8.19 21.42 -0.97
N THR A 215 -6.88 21.38 -1.23
CA THR A 215 -6.01 22.55 -1.29
C THR A 215 -5.08 22.44 -2.50
N SER A 216 -4.71 23.58 -3.06
CA SER A 216 -3.63 23.70 -4.05
C SER A 216 -2.26 23.92 -3.41
N SER A 217 -2.20 24.09 -2.08
CA SER A 217 -0.96 24.17 -1.32
C SER A 217 -0.29 22.79 -1.22
N THR A 218 1.02 22.77 -0.95
CA THR A 218 1.77 21.57 -0.56
C THR A 218 1.52 21.15 0.88
N GLU A 219 0.71 21.92 1.62
CA GLU A 219 0.36 21.70 3.01
C GLU A 219 -1.16 21.66 3.22
N ILE A 220 -1.61 20.78 4.12
CA ILE A 220 -2.97 20.72 4.61
C ILE A 220 -3.01 20.41 6.12
N SER A 221 -3.92 21.06 6.83
CA SER A 221 -4.18 20.82 8.27
C SER A 221 -5.66 20.52 8.51
N GLY A 222 -5.96 19.68 9.49
CA GLY A 222 -7.33 19.24 9.76
C GLY A 222 -7.39 18.01 10.67
N THR A 223 -8.32 17.10 10.41
CA THR A 223 -8.41 15.80 11.11
C THR A 223 -8.79 14.77 10.09
N PHE A 224 -7.78 14.13 9.51
CA PHE A 224 -7.93 13.30 8.32
C PHE A 224 -7.65 11.83 8.61
N SER A 225 -8.45 10.95 8.01
CA SER A 225 -8.21 9.51 7.94
C SER A 225 -7.28 9.12 6.78
N GLY A 226 -6.99 10.07 5.89
CA GLY A 226 -5.95 9.89 4.87
C GLY A 226 -5.76 11.13 4.02
N ILE A 227 -4.61 11.20 3.35
CA ILE A 227 -4.22 12.27 2.45
C ILE A 227 -4.07 11.70 1.04
N VAL A 228 -4.62 12.37 0.04
CA VAL A 228 -4.45 12.05 -1.38
C VAL A 228 -3.73 13.21 -2.06
N ILE A 229 -2.55 12.95 -2.58
CA ILE A 229 -1.73 13.92 -3.32
C ILE A 229 -1.88 13.58 -4.80
N ASN A 230 -2.75 14.32 -5.49
CA ASN A 230 -3.02 14.10 -6.91
C ASN A 230 -1.89 14.72 -7.75
N LEU A 231 -1.36 13.95 -8.67
CA LEU A 231 -0.29 14.36 -9.59
C LEU A 231 -0.91 14.68 -10.95
N GLY A 232 -0.59 15.85 -11.51
CA GLY A 232 -0.98 16.28 -12.85
C GLY A 232 -0.17 15.66 -13.98
N LEU A 233 0.57 14.58 -13.71
CA LEU A 233 1.36 13.89 -14.72
C LEU A 233 0.44 13.08 -15.64
N PRO A 234 0.64 13.10 -16.97
CA PRO A 234 0.06 12.07 -17.82
C PRO A 234 0.58 10.71 -17.35
N SER A 235 -0.31 9.71 -17.32
CA SER A 235 -0.07 8.32 -16.92
C SER A 235 1.39 7.90 -17.07
N LEU A 236 2.02 7.44 -15.99
CA LEU A 236 3.39 6.94 -15.98
C LEU A 236 3.53 5.81 -17.02
N SER A 237 4.01 6.15 -18.22
CA SER A 237 4.17 5.21 -19.34
C SER A 237 5.36 4.26 -19.15
N GLN A 238 6.25 4.60 -18.22
CA GLN A 238 7.39 3.80 -17.79
C GLN A 238 7.09 3.07 -16.49
N SER A 239 7.69 1.89 -16.30
CA SER A 239 7.52 1.12 -15.06
C SER A 239 8.18 1.85 -13.90
N ILE A 240 7.48 1.97 -12.77
CA ILE A 240 8.08 2.55 -11.57
C ILE A 240 9.06 1.54 -10.98
N PHE A 241 10.31 1.96 -10.74
CA PHE A 241 11.28 1.15 -10.00
C PHE A 241 11.17 1.47 -8.51
N GLN A 242 11.09 2.76 -8.18
CA GLN A 242 11.03 3.24 -6.82
C GLN A 242 10.47 4.67 -6.76
N ALA A 243 9.74 4.99 -5.70
CA ALA A 243 9.33 6.36 -5.40
C ALA A 243 9.83 6.78 -4.01
N TYR A 244 10.25 8.03 -3.91
CA TYR A 244 10.66 8.68 -2.67
C TYR A 244 9.72 9.84 -2.39
N ALA A 245 9.13 9.87 -1.21
CA ALA A 245 8.30 10.97 -0.76
C ALA A 245 8.82 11.46 0.59
N SER A 246 9.23 12.72 0.65
CA SER A 246 9.63 13.40 1.88
C SER A 246 8.52 14.33 2.33
N TYR A 247 8.09 14.22 3.58
CA TYR A 247 6.97 15.00 4.09
C TYR A 247 7.05 15.19 5.60
N ASP A 248 6.48 16.28 6.07
CA ASP A 248 6.12 16.50 7.46
C ASP A 248 4.72 15.95 7.73
N ILE A 249 4.58 15.13 8.75
CA ILE A 249 3.29 14.59 9.20
C ILE A 249 3.16 14.68 10.72
N ARG A 250 1.97 15.11 11.17
CA ARG A 250 1.58 15.08 12.58
C ARG A 250 0.19 14.51 12.72
N GLY A 251 -0.07 13.89 13.86
CA GLY A 251 -1.35 13.28 14.15
C GLY A 251 -1.53 12.94 15.62
N THR A 252 -2.54 12.12 15.89
CA THR A 252 -2.78 11.54 17.22
C THR A 252 -1.63 10.62 17.63
N SER A 253 -1.49 10.36 18.93
CA SER A 253 -0.40 9.53 19.47
C SER A 253 -0.42 8.08 18.99
N ASP A 254 -1.59 7.59 18.58
CA ASP A 254 -1.82 6.26 18.02
C ASP A 254 -1.77 6.25 16.48
N LEU A 255 -1.41 7.37 15.83
CA LEU A 255 -1.38 7.45 14.38
C LEU A 255 -0.42 6.41 13.80
N ARG A 256 -1.00 5.52 12.99
CA ARG A 256 -0.30 4.53 12.17
C ARG A 256 -0.79 4.67 10.74
N TYR A 257 0.11 4.76 9.78
CA TYR A 257 -0.27 5.03 8.39
C TYR A 257 0.65 4.34 7.38
N THR A 258 0.14 4.12 6.18
CA THR A 258 0.86 3.47 5.08
C THR A 258 0.76 4.32 3.81
N PRO A 259 1.89 4.68 3.17
CA PRO A 259 1.90 5.40 1.91
C PRO A 259 1.83 4.44 0.71
N PHE A 260 1.04 4.83 -0.29
CA PHE A 260 0.84 4.10 -1.54
C PHE A 260 1.06 5.04 -2.73
N LEU A 261 1.61 4.52 -3.82
CA LEU A 261 1.58 5.18 -5.12
C LEU A 261 0.59 4.43 -5.98
N VAL A 262 -0.37 5.16 -6.54
CA VAL A 262 -1.43 4.61 -7.37
C VAL A 262 -1.49 5.37 -8.70
N SER A 263 -1.85 4.68 -9.77
CA SER A 263 -2.19 5.30 -11.06
C SER A 263 -3.61 4.91 -11.41
N GLY A 264 -4.51 5.89 -11.36
CA GLY A 264 -5.95 5.66 -11.33
C GLY A 264 -6.29 4.77 -10.14
N THR A 265 -6.47 3.49 -10.43
CA THR A 265 -6.95 2.51 -9.45
C THR A 265 -5.99 1.34 -9.21
N SER A 266 -4.85 1.30 -9.93
CA SER A 266 -3.79 0.32 -9.74
C SER A 266 -2.76 0.80 -8.73
N VAL A 267 -2.44 -0.02 -7.72
CA VAL A 267 -1.34 0.26 -6.79
C VAL A 267 -0.01 -0.09 -7.47
N LEU A 268 0.79 0.94 -7.75
CA LEU A 268 2.07 0.79 -8.42
C LEU A 268 3.21 0.50 -7.45
N ALA A 269 3.14 1.06 -6.24
CA ALA A 269 4.14 0.86 -5.20
C ALA A 269 3.57 1.11 -3.80
N GLN A 270 4.16 0.48 -2.79
CA GLN A 270 3.77 0.61 -1.40
C GLN A 270 5.00 0.85 -0.51
N GLY A 271 4.85 1.72 0.49
CA GLY A 271 5.87 1.95 1.52
C GLY A 271 5.70 1.07 2.75
N TYR A 272 6.48 1.34 3.80
CA TYR A 272 6.28 0.71 5.11
C TYR A 272 5.05 1.30 5.81
N THR A 273 4.56 0.59 6.82
CA THR A 273 3.65 1.20 7.78
C THR A 273 4.48 1.97 8.80
N TYR A 274 4.20 3.26 8.92
CA TYR A 274 4.87 4.19 9.83
C TYR A 274 3.98 4.45 11.04
N THR A 275 4.60 4.84 12.15
CA THR A 275 3.91 5.32 13.35
C THR A 275 4.39 6.73 13.67
N GLN A 276 3.56 7.51 14.35
CA GLN A 276 3.93 8.87 14.76
C GLN A 276 5.23 8.83 15.59
N ASN A 277 6.24 9.58 15.13
CA ASN A 277 7.48 9.75 15.88
C ASN A 277 7.34 10.94 16.84
N ALA A 278 7.63 10.72 18.12
CA ALA A 278 7.52 11.75 19.16
C ALA A 278 8.54 12.89 18.99
N PHE A 279 9.64 12.66 18.27
CA PHE A 279 10.77 13.59 18.18
C PHE A 279 10.87 14.33 16.84
N THR A 280 10.22 13.82 15.79
CA THR A 280 10.26 14.45 14.46
C THR A 280 8.94 14.25 13.73
N SER A 281 8.43 15.31 13.10
CA SER A 281 7.33 15.21 12.12
C SER A 281 7.81 14.82 10.74
N HIS A 282 9.09 15.05 10.45
CA HIS A 282 9.68 14.80 9.15
C HIS A 282 9.89 13.31 8.91
N GLN A 283 9.47 12.84 7.74
CA GLN A 283 9.50 11.45 7.33
C GLN A 283 9.89 11.32 5.87
N VAL A 284 10.68 10.29 5.58
CA VAL A 284 11.06 9.91 4.21
C VAL A 284 10.51 8.52 3.93
N ALA A 285 9.52 8.45 3.06
CA ALA A 285 8.95 7.20 2.60
C ALA A 285 9.62 6.72 1.32
N VAL A 286 9.94 5.43 1.31
CA VAL A 286 10.40 4.70 0.13
C VAL A 286 9.31 3.73 -0.27
N LEU A 287 8.74 3.92 -1.46
CA LEU A 287 7.70 3.07 -2.00
C LEU A 287 8.29 2.19 -3.10
N LEU A 288 7.99 0.88 -3.04
CA LEU A 288 8.53 -0.13 -3.95
C LEU A 288 7.40 -0.98 -4.56
N PRO A 289 7.44 -1.31 -5.86
CA PRO A 289 6.46 -2.18 -6.52
C PRO A 289 6.39 -3.58 -5.90
N GLN A 290 7.55 -4.17 -5.61
CA GLN A 290 7.67 -5.52 -5.03
C GLN A 290 7.13 -5.64 -3.59
N ARG A 291 6.70 -4.54 -2.97
CA ARG A 291 6.13 -4.52 -1.62
C ARG A 291 4.63 -4.32 -1.59
N VAL A 292 3.98 -4.23 -2.76
CA VAL A 292 2.52 -4.11 -2.84
C VAL A 292 1.91 -5.40 -2.28
N THR A 293 1.33 -5.25 -1.09
CA THR A 293 0.72 -6.33 -0.30
C THR A 293 -0.69 -5.96 0.13
N GLY A 294 -1.09 -4.70 -0.06
CA GLY A 294 -2.42 -4.22 0.26
C GLY A 294 -2.86 -3.10 -0.65
N PHE A 295 -4.04 -2.56 -0.34
CA PHE A 295 -4.67 -1.47 -1.05
C PHE A 295 -5.00 -0.34 -0.07
N PRO A 296 -4.92 0.93 -0.50
CA PRO A 296 -5.30 2.06 0.34
C PRO A 296 -6.80 2.00 0.65
N SER A 297 -7.18 2.43 1.85
CA SER A 297 -8.59 2.49 2.27
C SER A 297 -9.39 3.60 1.58
N ILE A 298 -8.70 4.49 0.86
CA ILE A 298 -9.23 5.62 0.12
C ILE A 298 -8.68 5.50 -1.30
N LEU A 299 -9.56 5.59 -2.31
CA LEU A 299 -9.16 5.66 -3.70
C LEU A 299 -9.12 7.13 -4.17
N PRO A 300 -8.16 7.49 -5.04
CA PRO A 300 -8.17 8.79 -5.67
C PRO A 300 -9.18 8.81 -6.82
N ASN A 301 -9.33 9.95 -7.47
CA ASN A 301 -10.02 9.99 -8.76
C ASN A 301 -9.22 9.19 -9.80
N ALA A 302 -9.90 8.32 -10.56
CA ALA A 302 -9.29 7.41 -11.53
C ALA A 302 -8.47 8.11 -12.63
N ASN A 303 -8.68 9.41 -12.86
CA ASN A 303 -7.95 10.18 -13.85
C ASN A 303 -6.57 10.66 -13.38
N PHE A 304 -6.21 10.44 -12.12
CA PHE A 304 -4.95 10.91 -11.54
C PHE A 304 -4.03 9.76 -11.16
N SER A 305 -2.71 9.99 -11.30
CA SER A 305 -1.74 9.28 -10.47
C SER A 305 -1.64 9.99 -9.13
N SER A 306 -1.56 9.25 -8.03
CA SER A 306 -1.59 9.83 -6.69
C SER A 306 -0.65 9.14 -5.72
N ILE A 307 -0.09 9.92 -4.79
CA ILE A 307 0.43 9.38 -3.54
C ILE A 307 -0.68 9.42 -2.51
N ILE A 308 -0.95 8.30 -1.84
CA ILE A 308 -2.00 8.18 -0.83
C ILE A 308 -1.36 7.82 0.50
N ILE A 309 -1.57 8.65 1.51
CA ILE A 309 -1.21 8.37 2.89
C ILE A 309 -2.48 7.90 3.59
N SER A 310 -2.63 6.59 3.78
CA SER A 310 -3.81 5.99 4.42
C SER A 310 -3.54 5.76 5.91
N ALA A 311 -4.33 6.36 6.81
CA ALA A 311 -4.23 6.05 8.23
C ALA A 311 -4.90 4.69 8.53
N ASP A 312 -4.14 3.77 9.11
CA ASP A 312 -4.61 2.48 9.61
C ASP A 312 -5.11 2.59 11.07
N ALA A 313 -4.63 3.60 11.82
CA ALA A 313 -5.07 3.96 13.16
C ALA A 313 -4.80 5.45 13.41
N GLY A 314 -5.50 6.05 14.38
CA GLY A 314 -5.38 7.47 14.68
C GLY A 314 -5.87 8.40 13.57
N SER A 315 -5.47 9.66 13.62
CA SER A 315 -5.80 10.68 12.62
C SER A 315 -4.61 11.58 12.29
N ILE A 316 -4.54 12.05 11.05
CA ILE A 316 -3.55 12.99 10.56
C ILE A 316 -4.07 14.41 10.81
N THR A 317 -3.36 15.18 11.63
CA THR A 317 -3.75 16.55 11.97
C THR A 317 -3.08 17.60 11.09
N HIS A 318 -1.92 17.26 10.53
CA HIS A 318 -1.15 18.11 9.63
C HIS A 318 -0.32 17.26 8.68
N PHE A 319 -0.25 17.69 7.43
CA PHE A 319 0.58 17.07 6.40
C PHE A 319 1.15 18.13 5.47
N LYS A 320 2.45 18.06 5.19
CA LYS A 320 3.13 18.90 4.20
C LYS A 320 4.12 18.05 3.41
N ILE A 321 4.00 18.04 2.08
CA ILE A 321 4.97 17.38 1.22
C ILE A 321 6.12 18.33 0.88
N GLU A 322 7.34 17.83 0.98
CA GLU A 322 8.57 18.61 0.80
C GLU A 322 9.37 18.16 -0.43
N ASP A 323 9.38 16.86 -0.72
CA ASP A 323 10.03 16.31 -1.91
C ASP A 323 9.25 15.09 -2.42
N LEU A 324 9.22 14.92 -3.74
CA LEU A 324 8.63 13.77 -4.39
C LEU A 324 9.46 13.42 -5.63
N THR A 325 10.13 12.28 -5.59
CA THR A 325 10.98 11.82 -6.69
C THR A 325 10.60 10.41 -7.12
N PHE A 326 10.46 10.19 -8.43
CA PHE A 326 10.27 8.87 -9.03
C PHE A 326 11.53 8.41 -9.76
N LYS A 327 11.89 7.15 -9.57
CA LYS A 327 12.85 6.43 -10.40
C LYS A 327 12.07 5.48 -11.28
N LEU A 328 12.11 5.71 -12.58
CA LEU A 328 11.40 4.99 -13.63
C LEU A 328 12.38 4.13 -14.41
N THR A 329 11.91 3.01 -14.95
CA THR A 329 12.68 2.17 -15.87
C THR A 329 11.97 1.99 -17.21
N SER A 330 12.74 2.01 -18.31
CA SER A 330 12.23 1.74 -19.65
C SER A 330 11.90 0.25 -19.78
N THR A 331 10.60 -0.09 -19.73
CA THR A 331 9.99 -1.41 -19.97
C THR A 331 10.23 -2.54 -18.96
N SER A 332 9.18 -3.35 -18.83
CA SER A 332 8.85 -4.35 -17.81
C SER A 332 9.41 -5.74 -18.08
N ASP A 333 10.62 -5.85 -18.63
CA ASP A 333 11.33 -7.13 -18.70
C ASP A 333 12.47 -7.13 -17.70
N LEU A 334 12.26 -7.82 -16.58
CA LEU A 334 13.33 -8.55 -15.91
C LEU A 334 13.74 -9.73 -16.82
N GLY A 335 14.06 -9.44 -18.07
CA GLY A 335 14.91 -10.32 -18.85
C GLY A 335 16.20 -10.39 -18.06
N THR A 336 16.58 -11.58 -17.64
CA THR A 336 17.92 -11.86 -17.14
C THR A 336 18.91 -11.33 -18.17
N GLY A 337 19.32 -10.08 -18.00
CA GLY A 337 20.37 -9.48 -18.81
C GLY A 337 21.60 -10.28 -18.47
N SER A 338 21.86 -11.33 -19.26
CA SER A 338 23.13 -12.01 -19.16
C SER A 338 24.15 -10.93 -19.47
N VAL A 339 24.94 -10.54 -18.46
CA VAL A 339 26.16 -9.82 -18.73
C VAL A 339 26.91 -10.74 -19.68
N ASP A 340 27.08 -10.27 -20.93
CA ASP A 340 27.84 -11.02 -21.92
C ASP A 340 29.15 -11.48 -21.24
N SER A 341 29.46 -12.76 -21.40
CA SER A 341 30.60 -13.40 -20.76
C SER A 341 31.92 -12.65 -21.01
N ASN A 342 32.06 -11.97 -22.16
CA ASN A 342 33.23 -11.13 -22.44
C ASN A 342 33.23 -9.86 -21.58
N THR A 343 32.08 -9.22 -21.44
CA THR A 343 31.90 -8.04 -20.58
C THR A 343 32.13 -8.37 -19.11
N ALA A 344 31.63 -9.52 -18.62
CA ALA A 344 31.85 -9.98 -17.25
C ALA A 344 33.34 -10.28 -16.97
N GLN A 345 34.02 -10.94 -17.91
CA GLN A 345 35.46 -11.19 -17.82
C GLN A 345 36.27 -9.90 -17.84
N LEU A 346 35.86 -8.90 -18.62
CA LEU A 346 36.52 -7.60 -18.67
C LEU A 346 36.37 -6.82 -17.35
N PHE A 347 35.20 -6.87 -16.72
CA PHE A 347 34.97 -6.27 -15.39
C PHE A 347 35.79 -6.98 -14.31
N MET A 348 35.81 -8.31 -14.31
CA MET A 348 36.65 -9.10 -13.40
C MET A 348 38.14 -8.77 -13.55
N ALA A 349 38.64 -8.68 -14.80
CA ALA A 349 40.02 -8.29 -15.07
C ALA A 349 40.32 -6.86 -14.60
N SER A 350 39.41 -5.92 -14.85
CA SER A 350 39.55 -4.51 -14.42
C SER A 350 39.55 -4.38 -12.90
N TYR A 351 38.69 -5.13 -12.21
CA TYR A 351 38.60 -5.16 -10.76
C TYR A 351 39.88 -5.75 -10.15
N LEU A 352 40.40 -6.85 -10.69
CA LEU A 352 41.67 -7.45 -10.26
C LEU A 352 42.86 -6.50 -10.47
N VAL A 353 42.91 -5.76 -11.58
CA VAL A 353 43.95 -4.76 -11.82
C VAL A 353 43.86 -3.64 -10.77
N PHE A 354 42.66 -3.14 -10.47
CA PHE A 354 42.49 -2.06 -9.51
C PHE A 354 42.84 -2.48 -8.08
N LEU A 355 42.51 -3.72 -7.71
CA LEU A 355 42.65 -4.23 -6.34
C LEU A 355 44.05 -4.78 -6.05
N PHE A 356 44.76 -5.28 -7.06
CA PHE A 356 46.06 -5.92 -6.86
C PHE A 356 47.22 -5.22 -7.57
N VAL A 357 47.02 -4.66 -8.76
CA VAL A 357 48.12 -4.06 -9.54
C VAL A 357 48.36 -2.61 -9.15
N THR A 358 47.29 -1.82 -8.95
CA THR A 358 47.39 -0.41 -8.55
C THR A 358 48.10 -0.22 -7.20
N PRO A 359 47.81 -0.99 -6.13
CA PRO A 359 48.49 -0.84 -4.85
C PRO A 359 49.97 -1.23 -4.92
N VAL A 360 50.30 -2.30 -5.66
CA VAL A 360 51.70 -2.74 -5.84
C VAL A 360 52.50 -1.71 -6.64
N ALA A 361 51.93 -1.14 -7.70
CA ALA A 361 52.56 -0.07 -8.46
C ALA A 361 52.75 1.20 -7.62
N ALA A 362 51.76 1.56 -6.79
CA ALA A 362 51.85 2.69 -5.87
C ALA A 362 52.93 2.47 -4.80
N VAL A 363 53.03 1.27 -4.22
CA VAL A 363 54.09 0.90 -3.25
C VAL A 363 55.47 0.94 -3.89
N ILE A 364 55.63 0.41 -5.11
CA ILE A 364 56.90 0.46 -5.84
C ILE A 364 57.30 1.91 -6.14
N LEU A 365 56.35 2.75 -6.55
CA LEU A 365 56.57 4.19 -6.74
C LEU A 365 57.00 4.87 -5.44
N PHE A 366 56.27 4.62 -4.35
CA PHE A 366 56.54 5.21 -3.04
C PHE A 366 57.92 4.80 -2.51
N VAL A 367 58.23 3.51 -2.50
CA VAL A 367 59.53 2.98 -2.04
C VAL A 367 60.68 3.53 -2.90
N LYS A 368 60.50 3.70 -4.20
CA LYS A 368 61.57 4.14 -5.11
C LYS A 368 61.79 5.65 -5.13
N VAL A 369 60.77 6.44 -4.76
CA VAL A 369 60.92 7.89 -4.50
C VAL A 369 61.72 8.09 -3.22
N PHE A 370 61.35 7.42 -2.12
CA PHE A 370 62.06 7.54 -0.84
C PHE A 370 63.48 6.95 -0.84
N LYS A 371 63.77 5.94 -1.67
CA LYS A 371 65.12 5.36 -1.79
C LYS A 371 66.08 6.17 -2.68
N ASN A 372 65.59 7.21 -3.37
CA ASN A 372 66.42 8.15 -4.14
C ASN A 372 66.54 9.53 -3.46
N GLU A 373 65.95 9.70 -2.27
CA GLU A 373 66.05 10.91 -1.44
C GLU A 373 67.06 10.76 -0.27
N ASN A 374 67.69 9.59 -0.13
CA ASN A 374 68.95 9.38 0.57
C ASN A 374 70.02 8.98 -0.44
#